data_AF-A0A3R6SYM1-F1
#
_entry.id   AF-A0A3R6SYM1-F1
#
_cell.length_a   1.000
_cell.length_b   1.000
_cell.length_c   1.000
_cell.angle_alpha   90.00
_cell.angle_beta   90.00
_cell.angle_gamma   90.00
#
_symmetry.space_group_name_H-M   'P 1'
#
loop_
_entity.id
_entity.type
_entity.pdbx_description
1 polymer ?
#
loop_
_entity_poly.entity_id
_entity_poly.type
_entity_poly.pdbx_seq_one_letter_code
_entity_poly.pdbx_strand_id
1 'polypeptide(L)' 'MKHGKQRNSYMSIEELRDKYKVSDAVFEGVKAAKKWKSGRQVEENEFTKAVEDFKTAPIDGRKEEAKG' A
#
# COMPACT_ATOMS: atom_id res chain seq x y z
N MET A 1 -27.56 9.24 -12.81
CA MET A 1 -26.53 9.97 -13.58
C MET A 1 -25.29 10.18 -12.70
N LYS A 2 -24.11 9.83 -13.22
CA LYS A 2 -22.76 10.24 -12.80
C LYS A 2 -22.29 9.87 -11.37
N HIS A 3 -22.04 8.59 -11.10
CA HIS A 3 -20.88 8.28 -10.27
C HIS A 3 -19.68 8.25 -11.22
N GLY A 4 -18.95 9.37 -11.24
CA GLY A 4 -17.77 9.56 -12.07
C GLY A 4 -16.83 8.39 -11.84
N LYS A 5 -16.72 7.53 -12.86
CA LYS A 5 -15.65 6.57 -12.97
C LYS A 5 -14.38 7.40 -13.14
N GLN A 6 -13.81 7.85 -12.01
CA GLN A 6 -12.45 8.38 -11.97
C GLN A 6 -11.63 7.35 -12.73
N ARG A 7 -10.98 7.80 -13.81
CA ARG A 7 -10.26 6.91 -14.71
C ARG A 7 -9.26 6.18 -13.87
N ASN A 8 -9.56 4.90 -13.68
CA ASN A 8 -8.86 4.05 -12.76
C ASN A 8 -7.51 3.76 -13.39
N SER A 9 -6.50 4.56 -13.05
CA SER A 9 -5.16 4.40 -13.61
C SER A 9 -4.49 3.32 -12.77
N TYR A 10 -4.90 2.09 -13.04
CA TYR A 10 -4.31 0.90 -12.45
C TYR A 10 -2.89 0.78 -12.96
N MET A 11 -1.93 1.10 -12.10
CA MET A 11 -0.51 0.95 -12.37
C MET A 11 0.04 -0.20 -11.54
N SER A 12 1.13 -0.79 -12.02
CA SER A 12 1.81 -1.82 -11.24
C SER A 12 2.34 -1.21 -9.95
N ILE A 13 2.26 -1.95 -8.84
CA ILE A 13 2.80 -1.51 -7.54
C ILE A 13 4.27 -1.08 -7.64
N GLU A 14 5.03 -1.66 -8.57
CA GLU A 14 6.44 -1.31 -8.85
C GLU A 14 6.58 0.06 -9.52
N GLU A 15 5.71 0.38 -10.49
CA GLU A 15 5.69 1.72 -11.10
C GLU A 15 5.23 2.77 -10.08
N LEU A 16 4.27 2.42 -9.23
CA LEU A 16 3.81 3.31 -8.16
C LEU A 16 4.93 3.52 -7.13
N ARG A 17 5.68 2.48 -6.76
CA ARG A 17 6.86 2.60 -5.89
C ARG A 17 7.86 3.60 -6.47
N ASP A 18 8.24 3.46 -7.74
CA ASP A 18 9.19 4.37 -8.40
C ASP A 18 8.64 5.79 -8.54
N LYS A 19 7.37 5.93 -8.94
CA LYS A 19 6.68 7.22 -9.09
C LYS A 19 6.61 7.99 -7.78
N TYR A 20 6.30 7.32 -6.69
CA TYR A 20 6.22 7.92 -5.35
C TYR A 20 7.54 7.87 -4.58
N LYS A 21 8.62 7.35 -5.18
CA LYS A 21 9.92 7.14 -4.55
C LYS A 21 9.79 6.46 -3.17
N VAL A 22 8.95 5.43 -3.10
CA VAL A 22 8.76 4.65 -1.87
C VAL A 22 9.99 3.79 -1.65
N SER A 23 10.60 3.91 -0.48
CA SER A 23 11.74 3.07 -0.09
C SER A 23 11.36 1.59 -0.09
N ASP A 24 12.30 0.72 -0.50
CA ASP A 24 12.05 -0.71 -0.65
C ASP A 24 11.52 -1.36 0.65
N ALA A 25 12.01 -0.92 1.81
CA ALA A 25 11.51 -1.35 3.13
C ALA A 25 10.02 -1.04 3.35
N VAL A 26 9.57 0.15 2.98
CA VAL A 26 8.15 0.54 3.07
C VAL A 26 7.34 -0.22 2.02
N PHE A 27 7.89 -0.39 0.82
CA PHE A 27 7.22 -1.12 -0.26
C PHE A 27 6.98 -2.59 0.08
N GLU A 28 8.00 -3.31 0.56
CA GLU A 28 7.89 -4.70 1.00
C GLU A 28 6.95 -4.82 2.22
N GLY A 29 6.99 -3.86 3.14
CA GLY A 29 6.06 -3.79 4.27
C GLY A 29 4.60 -3.60 3.84
N VAL A 30 4.34 -2.71 2.89
CA VAL A 30 3.02 -2.48 2.28
C VAL A 30 2.56 -3.71 1.50
N LYS A 31 3.46 -4.35 0.73
CA LYS A 31 3.17 -5.61 0.04
C LYS A 31 2.79 -6.70 1.03
N ALA A 32 3.50 -6.83 2.15
CA ALA A 32 3.17 -7.81 3.19
C ALA A 32 1.83 -7.49 3.86
N ALA A 33 1.59 -6.23 4.24
CA ALA A 33 0.38 -5.79 4.92
C ALA A 33 -0.88 -5.95 4.05
N LYS A 34 -0.79 -5.61 2.76
CA LYS A 34 -1.89 -5.76 1.79
C LYS A 34 -1.88 -7.10 1.05
N LYS A 35 -0.91 -7.99 1.34
CA LYS A 35 -0.68 -9.28 0.68
C LYS A 35 -0.55 -9.15 -0.85
N TRP A 36 0.11 -8.10 -1.32
CA TRP A 36 0.37 -7.88 -2.74
C TRP A 36 1.56 -8.69 -3.25
N LYS A 37 1.45 -9.14 -4.50
CA LYS A 37 2.52 -9.84 -5.23
C LYS A 37 3.15 -8.89 -6.27
N SER A 38 4.38 -9.15 -6.69
CA SER A 38 4.98 -8.40 -7.81
C SER A 38 4.14 -8.54 -9.07
N GLY A 39 4.15 -7.50 -9.92
CA GLY A 39 3.25 -7.39 -11.07
C GLY A 39 1.77 -7.15 -10.72
N ARG A 40 1.40 -6.99 -9.43
CA ARG A 40 0.04 -6.58 -9.06
C ARG A 40 -0.20 -5.15 -9.54
N GLN A 41 -1.34 -4.94 -10.20
CA GLN A 41 -1.83 -3.60 -10.54
C GLN A 41 -2.87 -3.16 -9.51
N VAL A 42 -2.74 -1.92 -9.04
CA VAL A 42 -3.67 -1.30 -8.08
C VAL A 42 -3.95 0.14 -8.50
N GLU A 43 -5.07 0.67 -8.01
CA GLU A 43 -5.40 2.09 -8.17
C GLU A 43 -4.33 2.93 -7.45
N GLU A 44 -3.91 4.04 -8.04
CA GLU A 44 -2.91 4.95 -7.46
C GLU A 44 -3.26 5.37 -6.02
N ASN A 45 -4.54 5.69 -5.78
CA ASN A 45 -5.07 6.03 -4.46
C ASN A 45 -5.02 4.86 -3.46
N GLU A 46 -5.17 3.62 -3.93
CA GLU A 46 -5.07 2.45 -3.07
C GLU A 46 -3.62 2.20 -2.64
N PHE A 47 -2.67 2.43 -3.54
CA PHE A 47 -1.24 2.38 -3.22
C PHE A 47 -0.83 3.45 -2.22
N THR A 48 -1.13 4.73 -2.49
CA THR A 48 -0.76 5.83 -1.59
C THR A 48 -1.40 5.65 -0.22
N LYS A 49 -2.68 5.29 -0.16
CA LYS A 49 -3.37 5.01 1.10
C LYS A 49 -2.73 3.86 1.86
N ALA A 50 -2.33 2.78 1.19
CA ALA A 50 -1.63 1.67 1.85
C ALA A 50 -0.25 2.07 2.39
N VAL A 51 0.49 2.91 1.65
CA VAL A 51 1.79 3.44 2.07
C VAL A 51 1.64 4.40 3.26
N GLU A 52 0.63 5.27 3.24
CA GLU A 52 0.33 6.15 4.37
C GLU A 52 -0.09 5.35 5.59
N ASP A 53 -1.04 4.41 5.44
CA ASP A 53 -1.49 3.50 6.49
C ASP A 53 -0.32 2.75 7.14
N PHE A 54 0.65 2.28 6.34
CA PHE A 54 1.88 1.65 6.83
C PHE A 54 2.81 2.63 7.56
N LYS A 55 2.93 3.89 7.10
CA LYS A 55 3.77 4.92 7.74
C LYS A 55 3.14 5.48 9.02
N THR A 56 1.81 5.59 9.05
CA THR A 56 1.04 6.08 10.20
C THR A 56 0.69 4.96 11.18
N ALA A 57 0.87 3.70 10.80
CA ALA A 57 0.75 2.59 11.71
C ALA A 57 1.65 2.87 12.92
N PRO A 58 1.09 2.88 14.14
CA PRO A 58 1.87 3.17 15.32
C PRO A 58 3.02 2.18 15.37
N ILE A 59 4.26 2.69 15.42
CA ILE A 59 5.47 1.92 15.73
C ILE A 59 5.40 1.58 17.23
N ASP A 60 4.34 0.90 17.66
CA ASP A 60 4.13 0.51 19.05
C ASP A 60 4.86 -0.82 19.27
N GLY A 61 5.76 -0.86 20.27
CA GLY A 61 6.61 -2.03 20.58
C GLY A 61 5.84 -3.28 21.05
N ARG A 62 4.51 -3.21 21.01
CA ARG A 62 3.53 -4.21 21.37
C ARG A 62 3.50 -5.36 20.37
N LYS A 63 4.39 -6.31 20.60
CA LYS A 63 4.04 -7.74 20.54
C LYS A 63 2.85 -7.96 21.50
N GLU A 64 1.61 -7.78 21.06
CA GLU A 64 0.47 -8.42 21.76
C GLU A 64 0.21 -9.74 21.05
N GLU A 65 0.90 -10.74 21.58
CA GLU A 65 0.49 -12.13 21.48
C GLU A 65 -0.94 -12.20 22.03
N ALA A 66 -1.92 -12.24 21.12
CA ALA A 66 -3.25 -12.72 21.45
C ALA A 66 -3.17 -14.22 21.78
N LYS A 67 -2.72 -14.56 22.99
CA LYS A 67 -2.98 -15.85 23.63
C LYS A 67 -2.61 -15.78 25.12
N GLY A 68 -3.62 -15.82 25.97
CA GLY A 68 -3.48 -15.94 27.43
C GLY A 68 -4.79 -15.65 28.12
#